data_AF-A0A0P7WQU7-F1
#
_entry.id   AF-A0A0P7WQU7-F1
#
_cell.length_a   1.000
_cell.length_b   1.000
_cell.length_c   1.000
_cell.angle_alpha   90.00
_cell.angle_beta   90.00
_cell.angle_gamma   90.00
#
_symmetry.space_group_name_H-M   'P 1'
#
loop_
_entity.id
_entity.type
_entity.pdbx_description
1 polymer ?
#
loop_
_entity_poly.entity_id
_entity_poly.type
_entity_poly.pdbx_seq_one_letter_code
_entity_poly.pdbx_strand_id
1 'polypeptide(L)'
;MAAPVFRASCNDELMPPSAAPNLAAMVEINSPDTPTFEQRLARAKFRAWHRGTREADYMIGGFFDRYHATWGEAELEWFEDLLAEDDVDVMAWGLGTQVVPERFRGALIEAMRKLDYVDIPR
;
A
#
# COMPACT_ATOMS: atom_id res chain seq x y z
N MET A 1 -11.80 -40.16 21.98
CA MET A 1 -12.69 -39.05 21.56
C MET A 1 -11.91 -37.75 21.63
N ALA A 2 -12.05 -36.93 20.58
CA ALA A 2 -11.57 -35.55 20.38
C ALA A 2 -10.05 -35.29 20.27
N ALA A 3 -9.60 -35.01 19.04
CA ALA A 3 -8.43 -34.15 18.73
C ALA A 3 -8.73 -32.69 19.15
N PRO A 4 -7.77 -31.73 19.21
CA PRO A 4 -7.35 -31.07 17.95
C PRO A 4 -5.98 -30.30 17.93
N VAL A 5 -5.69 -29.77 16.72
CA VAL A 5 -4.90 -28.56 16.35
C VAL A 5 -3.35 -28.60 16.31
N PHE A 6 -2.86 -28.73 15.07
CA PHE A 6 -1.91 -27.85 14.37
C PHE A 6 -0.60 -27.43 15.07
N ARG A 7 0.49 -28.05 14.62
CA ARG A 7 1.87 -27.70 14.94
C ARG A 7 2.42 -26.84 13.79
N ALA A 8 2.51 -25.52 13.99
CA ALA A 8 3.35 -24.66 13.17
C ALA A 8 4.81 -24.78 13.67
N SER A 9 5.77 -25.12 12.81
CA SER A 9 7.19 -24.79 13.05
C SER A 9 8.10 -25.09 11.84
N CYS A 10 8.83 -24.04 11.43
CA CYS A 10 10.19 -24.00 10.86
C CYS A 10 10.42 -24.43 9.39
N ASN A 11 10.75 -23.48 8.50
CA ASN A 11 12.13 -23.06 8.13
C ASN A 11 12.01 -21.95 7.03
N ASP A 12 12.52 -20.74 7.19
CA ASP A 12 13.92 -20.29 7.17
C ASP A 12 14.52 -20.16 5.74
N GLU A 13 14.81 -18.90 5.39
CA GLU A 13 15.74 -18.38 4.37
C GLU A 13 15.57 -18.76 2.88
N LEU A 14 15.19 -17.77 2.06
CA LEU A 14 16.10 -17.15 1.08
C LEU A 14 15.43 -15.96 0.35
N MET A 15 15.86 -14.74 0.66
CA MET A 15 15.74 -13.61 -0.26
C MET A 15 17.07 -12.83 -0.21
N PRO A 16 17.75 -12.60 -1.36
CA PRO A 16 19.12 -12.10 -1.36
C PRO A 16 19.24 -10.59 -1.03
N PRO A 17 20.42 -10.16 -0.55
CA PRO A 17 20.67 -8.82 -0.05
C PRO A 17 20.96 -7.83 -1.19
N SER A 18 20.18 -6.74 -1.28
CA SER A 18 20.55 -5.60 -2.10
C SER A 18 19.98 -4.29 -1.54
N ALA A 19 20.91 -3.43 -1.09
CA ALA A 19 20.74 -2.01 -0.81
C ALA A 19 19.78 -1.61 0.33
N ALA A 20 20.09 -2.03 1.56
CA ALA A 20 19.69 -1.25 2.72
C ALA A 20 20.58 0.02 2.79
N PRO A 21 20.04 1.25 2.70
CA PRO A 21 20.76 2.38 3.24
C PRO A 21 20.84 2.21 4.76
N ASN A 22 22.08 2.32 5.23
CA ASN A 22 22.60 2.31 6.60
C ASN A 22 21.59 2.46 7.77
N LEU A 23 21.61 1.46 8.67
CA LEU A 23 20.83 1.31 9.92
C LEU A 23 21.15 2.38 11.00
N ALA A 24 21.81 3.48 10.64
CA ALA A 24 22.30 4.53 11.55
C ALA A 24 21.65 5.91 11.35
N ALA A 25 20.64 6.06 10.49
CA ALA A 25 19.88 7.30 10.37
C ALA A 25 18.37 7.05 10.25
N MET A 26 17.61 7.62 11.21
CA MET A 26 16.17 7.86 11.19
C MET A 26 15.23 6.70 11.58
N VAL A 27 15.11 6.42 12.88
CA VAL A 27 13.82 6.47 13.58
C VAL A 27 14.05 6.58 15.10
N GLU A 28 14.51 7.76 15.52
CA GLU A 28 14.09 8.28 16.82
C GLU A 28 12.76 9.00 16.58
N ILE A 29 11.63 8.29 16.70
CA ILE A 29 10.32 8.97 16.82
C ILE A 29 9.60 8.38 18.02
N ASN A 30 9.66 9.17 19.09
CA ASN A 30 8.87 9.12 20.32
C ASN A 30 7.39 8.70 20.07
N SER A 31 6.87 7.80 20.90
CA SER A 31 5.43 7.61 21.16
C SER A 31 4.81 8.86 21.84
N PRO A 32 3.50 8.82 22.19
CA PRO A 32 2.25 8.86 21.41
C PRO A 32 1.79 10.34 21.24
N ASP A 33 1.03 10.78 20.23
CA ASP A 33 -0.44 10.85 20.33
C ASP A 33 -1.12 11.29 19.01
N THR A 34 -0.40 11.69 17.96
CA THR A 34 -0.98 11.77 16.60
C THR A 34 0.17 11.71 15.59
N PRO A 35 0.18 10.74 14.65
CA PRO A 35 1.20 10.70 13.62
C PRO A 35 1.11 11.93 12.72
N THR A 36 2.24 12.58 12.43
CA THR A 36 2.27 13.73 11.51
C THR A 36 1.92 13.29 10.09
N PHE A 37 1.51 14.25 9.24
CA PHE A 37 1.13 13.97 7.85
C PHE A 37 2.20 13.18 7.07
N GLU A 38 3.47 13.57 7.20
CA GLU A 38 4.60 12.88 6.57
C GLU A 38 4.79 11.44 7.10
N GLN A 39 4.53 11.20 8.39
CA GLN A 39 4.61 9.86 8.98
C GLN A 39 3.48 8.96 8.48
N ARG A 40 2.26 9.49 8.35
CA ARG A 40 1.13 8.78 7.74
C ARG A 40 1.43 8.45 6.28
N LEU A 41 1.95 9.41 5.51
CA LEU A 41 2.42 9.20 4.14
C LEU A 41 3.48 8.09 4.04
N ALA A 42 4.50 8.11 4.90
CA ALA A 42 5.54 7.08 4.90
C ALA A 42 4.97 5.68 5.21
N ARG A 43 4.03 5.58 6.15
CA ARG A 43 3.33 4.32 6.48
C ARG A 43 2.45 3.84 5.32
N ALA A 44 1.72 4.75 4.71
CA ALA A 44 0.88 4.47 3.55
C ALA A 44 1.72 4.00 2.35
N LYS A 45 2.85 4.66 2.08
CA LYS A 45 3.82 4.24 1.08
C LYS A 45 4.30 2.81 1.33
N PHE A 46 4.75 2.53 2.55
CA PHE A 46 5.24 1.21 2.89
C PHE A 46 4.19 0.13 2.60
N ARG A 47 2.94 0.36 3.03
CA ARG A 47 1.83 -0.56 2.77
C ARG A 47 1.52 -0.70 1.28
N ALA A 48 1.55 0.38 0.52
CA ALA A 48 1.26 0.39 -0.92
C ALA A 48 2.25 -0.44 -1.77
N TRP A 49 3.49 -0.57 -1.31
CA TRP A 49 4.57 -1.31 -1.99
C TRP A 49 4.82 -2.72 -1.41
N HIS A 50 4.08 -3.11 -0.37
CA HIS A 50 4.19 -4.43 0.27
C HIS A 50 2.84 -5.16 0.20
N ARG A 51 2.21 -5.11 -0.96
CA ARG A 51 1.01 -5.86 -1.30
C ARG A 51 1.44 -7.23 -1.83
N GLY A 52 0.64 -8.27 -1.60
CA GLY A 52 1.08 -9.66 -1.85
C GLY A 52 1.34 -10.01 -3.33
N THR A 53 1.05 -9.09 -4.26
CA THR A 53 1.17 -9.27 -5.71
C THR A 53 1.91 -8.09 -6.32
N ARG A 54 2.85 -8.37 -7.22
CA ARG A 54 3.68 -7.35 -7.87
C ARG A 54 2.83 -6.38 -8.69
N GLU A 55 1.77 -6.86 -9.32
CA GLU A 55 0.85 -6.07 -10.12
C GLU A 55 0.12 -5.02 -9.26
N ALA A 56 -0.34 -5.41 -8.05
CA ALA A 56 -0.93 -4.48 -7.11
C ALA A 56 0.09 -3.47 -6.58
N ASP A 57 1.32 -3.92 -6.29
CA ASP A 57 2.41 -3.03 -5.86
C ASP A 57 2.69 -1.93 -6.88
N TYR A 58 2.82 -2.28 -8.16
CA TYR A 58 3.06 -1.29 -9.20
C TYR A 58 1.86 -0.36 -9.42
N MET A 59 0.63 -0.89 -9.34
CA MET A 59 -0.57 -0.09 -9.52
C MET A 59 -0.83 0.89 -8.37
N ILE A 60 -0.71 0.42 -7.12
CA ILE A 60 -1.02 1.21 -5.92
C ILE A 60 0.21 2.03 -5.49
N GLY A 61 1.39 1.43 -5.48
CA GLY A 61 2.65 2.09 -5.16
C GLY A 61 3.06 3.14 -6.20
N GLY A 62 2.87 2.86 -7.49
CA GLY A 62 3.11 3.84 -8.56
C GLY A 62 2.13 5.02 -8.51
N PHE A 63 0.88 4.77 -8.13
CA PHE A 63 -0.10 5.83 -7.90
C PHE A 63 0.34 6.74 -6.75
N PHE A 64 0.74 6.15 -5.63
CA PHE A 64 1.26 6.89 -4.48
C PHE A 64 2.45 7.76 -4.92
N ASP A 65 3.48 7.18 -5.54
CA ASP A 65 4.70 7.94 -5.88
C ASP A 65 4.45 9.10 -6.85
N ARG A 66 3.43 9.01 -7.71
CA ARG A 66 3.06 10.11 -8.62
C ARG A 66 2.21 11.19 -7.97
N TYR A 67 1.23 10.82 -7.16
CA TYR A 67 0.20 11.76 -6.70
C TYR A 67 0.37 12.22 -5.24
N HIS A 68 1.15 11.53 -4.41
CA HIS A 68 1.33 11.86 -2.99
C HIS A 68 1.80 13.30 -2.74
N ALA A 69 2.62 13.87 -3.65
CA ALA A 69 3.10 15.24 -3.53
C ALA A 69 1.97 16.29 -3.64
N THR A 70 0.82 15.91 -4.19
CA THR A 70 -0.37 16.77 -4.34
C THR A 70 -1.46 16.49 -3.32
N TRP A 71 -1.26 15.50 -2.45
CA TRP A 71 -2.25 15.10 -1.46
C TRP A 71 -2.24 16.04 -0.25
N GLY A 72 -3.43 16.39 0.22
CA GLY A 72 -3.67 16.92 1.55
C GLY A 72 -4.18 15.83 2.49
N GLU A 73 -4.71 16.25 3.63
CA GLU A 73 -5.14 15.34 4.70
C GLU A 73 -6.33 14.46 4.28
N ALA A 74 -7.24 14.98 3.45
CA ALA A 74 -8.39 14.23 2.95
C ALA A 74 -7.98 13.16 1.92
N GLU A 75 -7.03 13.47 1.03
CA GLU A 75 -6.54 12.50 0.05
C GLU A 75 -5.75 11.38 0.73
N LEU A 76 -4.99 11.71 1.77
CA LEU A 76 -4.27 10.71 2.55
C LEU A 76 -5.22 9.79 3.33
N GLU A 77 -6.27 10.34 3.95
CA GLU A 77 -7.30 9.54 4.62
C GLU A 77 -8.00 8.60 3.64
N TRP A 78 -8.39 9.11 2.47
CA TRP A 78 -8.96 8.30 1.38
C TRP A 78 -8.03 7.15 0.98
N PHE A 79 -6.72 7.42 0.88
CA PHE A 79 -5.74 6.41 0.51
C PHE A 79 -5.50 5.39 1.63
N GLU A 80 -5.52 5.81 2.90
CA GLU A 80 -5.45 4.90 4.04
C GLU A 80 -6.66 3.96 4.09
N ASP A 81 -7.86 4.46 3.79
CA ASP A 81 -9.06 3.64 3.63
C ASP A 81 -8.93 2.67 2.45
N LEU A 82 -8.39 3.12 1.31
CA LEU A 82 -8.14 2.25 0.16
C LEU A 82 -7.17 1.11 0.50
N LEU A 83 -6.13 1.40 1.28
CA LEU A 83 -5.17 0.41 1.74
C LEU A 83 -5.77 -0.61 2.72
N ALA A 84 -6.89 -0.30 3.36
CA ALA A 84 -7.63 -1.25 4.20
C ALA A 84 -8.43 -2.28 3.39
N GLU A 85 -8.62 -2.04 2.09
CA GLU A 85 -9.33 -2.94 1.18
C GLU A 85 -8.41 -3.99 0.55
N ASP A 86 -9.02 -5.04 -0.01
CA ASP A 86 -8.32 -6.15 -0.66
C ASP A 86 -7.68 -5.71 -1.98
N ASP A 87 -6.50 -6.26 -2.27
CA ASP A 87 -5.75 -5.99 -3.50
C ASP A 87 -6.57 -6.28 -4.76
N VAL A 88 -7.33 -7.37 -4.75
CA VAL A 88 -8.13 -7.80 -5.90
C VAL A 88 -9.22 -6.78 -6.21
N ASP A 89 -9.91 -6.29 -5.17
CA ASP A 89 -10.96 -5.28 -5.30
C ASP A 89 -10.39 -3.93 -5.74
N VAL A 90 -9.28 -3.48 -5.13
CA VAL A 90 -8.63 -2.21 -5.48
C VAL A 90 -8.16 -2.22 -6.94
N MET A 91 -7.54 -3.31 -7.38
CA MET A 91 -7.16 -3.48 -8.79
C MET A 91 -8.39 -3.51 -9.71
N ALA A 92 -9.47 -4.20 -9.32
CA ALA A 92 -10.69 -4.25 -10.13
C ALA A 92 -11.33 -2.86 -10.28
N TRP A 93 -11.27 -2.00 -9.26
CA TRP A 93 -11.73 -0.62 -9.34
C TRP A 93 -10.83 0.24 -10.22
N GLY A 94 -9.50 0.12 -10.08
CA GLY A 94 -8.52 0.82 -10.91
C GLY A 94 -8.61 0.44 -12.40
N LEU A 95 -8.84 -0.84 -12.70
CA LEU A 95 -9.06 -1.33 -14.06
C LEU A 95 -10.47 -1.01 -14.60
N GLY A 96 -11.40 -0.59 -13.73
CA GLY A 96 -12.80 -0.37 -14.08
C GLY A 96 -13.59 -1.66 -14.34
N THR A 97 -13.06 -2.81 -13.91
CA THR A 97 -13.72 -4.13 -13.98
C THR A 97 -14.88 -4.22 -12.96
N GLN A 98 -14.80 -3.48 -11.87
CA GLN A 98 -15.79 -3.46 -10.80
C GLN A 98 -16.25 -2.04 -10.48
N VAL A 99 -17.48 -1.91 -9.98
CA VAL A 99 -18.06 -0.62 -9.59
C VAL A 99 -17.37 -0.10 -8.33
N VAL A 100 -16.88 1.14 -8.41
CA VAL A 100 -16.26 1.83 -7.27
C VAL A 100 -17.33 2.12 -6.20
N PRO A 101 -17.12 1.71 -4.94
CA PRO A 101 -18.04 2.04 -3.86
C PRO A 101 -18.14 3.55 -3.65
N GLU A 102 -19.28 4.05 -3.17
CA GLU A 102 -19.51 5.50 -2.98
C GLU A 102 -18.40 6.17 -2.15
N ARG A 103 -17.88 5.47 -1.12
CA ARG A 103 -16.80 5.96 -0.25
C ARG A 103 -15.53 6.34 -1.00
N PHE A 104 -15.26 5.69 -2.14
CA PHE A 104 -14.05 5.94 -2.93
C PHE A 104 -14.30 6.75 -4.19
N ARG A 105 -15.55 7.14 -4.49
CA ARG A 105 -15.84 7.95 -5.67
C ARG A 105 -15.27 9.35 -5.50
N GLY A 106 -14.60 9.82 -6.54
CA GLY A 106 -13.99 11.15 -6.56
C GLY A 106 -12.91 11.28 -7.61
N ALA A 107 -12.14 12.37 -7.53
CA ALA A 107 -11.06 12.62 -8.46
C ALA A 107 -9.89 11.61 -8.32
N LEU A 108 -9.67 11.05 -7.12
CA LEU A 108 -8.56 10.13 -6.85
C LEU A 108 -8.73 8.78 -7.56
N ILE A 109 -9.91 8.17 -7.47
CA ILE A 109 -10.15 6.91 -8.18
C ILE A 109 -10.13 7.11 -9.70
N GLU A 110 -10.63 8.25 -10.20
CA GLU A 110 -10.55 8.57 -11.62
C GLU A 110 -9.10 8.79 -12.07
N ALA A 111 -8.26 9.39 -11.23
CA ALA A 111 -6.82 9.49 -11.47
C ALA A 111 -6.13 8.12 -11.45
N MET A 112 -6.56 7.21 -10.56
CA MET A 112 -6.08 5.83 -10.51
C MET A 112 -6.45 5.05 -11.77
N ARG A 113 -7.68 5.23 -12.28
CA ARG A 113 -8.16 4.61 -13.53
C ARG A 113 -7.43 5.04 -14.79
N LYS A 114 -6.71 6.17 -14.75
CA LYS A 114 -5.91 6.60 -15.91
C LYS A 114 -4.76 5.64 -16.20
N LEU A 115 -4.22 4.96 -15.17
CA LEU A 115 -3.10 4.01 -15.26
C LEU A 115 -1.85 4.50 -16.05
N ASP A 116 -1.78 5.79 -16.38
CA ASP A 116 -0.71 6.47 -17.14
C ASP A 116 0.67 6.38 -16.45
N TYR A 117 0.67 6.00 -15.18
CA TYR A 117 1.83 5.92 -14.31
C TYR A 117 2.26 4.47 -14.02
N VAL A 118 1.51 3.48 -14.49
CA VAL A 118 1.81 2.06 -14.28
C VAL A 118 2.57 1.54 -15.49
N ASP A 119 3.90 1.52 -15.39
CA ASP A 119 4.76 0.82 -16.34
C ASP A 119 5.10 -0.55 -15.76
N ILE A 120 4.45 -1.61 -16.27
CA ILE A 120 4.78 -2.99 -15.90
C ILE A 120 5.78 -3.49 -16.94
N PRO A 121 7.08 -3.60 -16.61
CA PRO A 121 8.04 -4.21 -17.51
C PRO A 121 7.64 -5.68 -17.75
N ARG A 122 7.43 -6.02 -19.03
CA ARG A 122 6.98 -7.34 -19.49
C ARG A 122 8.07 -8.40 -19.46
#